data_AF-A0A4Q1ESZ5-F1
#
_entry.id   AF-A0A4Q1ESZ5-F1
#
_cell.length_a   1.000
_cell.length_b   1.000
_cell.length_c   1.000
_cell.angle_alpha   90.00
_cell.angle_beta   90.00
_cell.angle_gamma   90.00
#
_symmetry.space_group_name_H-M   'P 1'
#
loop_
_entity.id
_entity.type
_entity.pdbx_description
1 polymer ?
#
loop_
_entity_poly.entity_id
_entity_poly.type
_entity_poly.pdbx_seq_one_letter_code
_entity_poly.pdbx_strand_id
1 'polypeptide(L)'
;MKVYLTSALFAIVATSSTFFAQLRSNGTVSATVATQSVFLDASANGFTTSTSNGKGLAFPRTNLTTFTFVTPVTSALNFPTAYDGMIVYNSTAGTTPATGSGIGGQTVGIGFYYFSNPTPTPAFSSASGQWLPLGGSGKENILTTETVTNRQVNNAQIYGIKGTFAANGTTTAVTIPAPAGITAMYGITIYKAGTNTVYSRGLYSYDTSTGAAVTGSPSMSVVYPNGTYDYVLEYLK
;
A
#
# COMPACT_ATOMS: atom_id res chain seq x y z
N MET A 1 32.43 24.20 55.82
CA MET A 1 31.17 24.54 55.11
C MET A 1 31.23 24.35 53.58
N LYS A 2 32.36 24.56 52.89
CA LYS A 2 32.47 24.42 51.42
C LYS A 2 32.24 23.00 50.86
N VAL A 3 32.64 21.95 51.58
CA VAL A 3 32.56 20.55 51.08
C VAL A 3 31.11 20.03 51.01
N TYR A 4 30.23 20.51 51.90
CA TYR A 4 28.82 20.07 51.92
C TYR A 4 28.01 20.64 50.76
N LEU A 5 28.36 21.83 50.28
CA LEU A 5 27.65 22.48 49.18
C LEU A 5 27.94 21.81 47.83
N THR A 6 29.20 21.41 47.59
CA THR A 6 29.60 20.66 46.38
C THR A 6 29.02 19.26 46.36
N SER A 7 28.97 18.58 47.50
CA SER A 7 28.36 17.24 47.60
C SER A 7 26.84 17.28 47.43
N ALA A 8 26.18 18.32 47.97
CA ALA A 8 24.74 18.53 47.76
C ALA A 8 24.42 18.87 46.30
N LEU A 9 25.25 19.67 45.63
CA LEU A 9 25.08 20.01 44.22
C LEU A 9 25.28 18.78 43.31
N PHE A 10 26.27 17.92 43.61
CA PHE A 10 26.50 16.68 42.86
C PHE A 10 25.34 15.67 43.03
N ALA A 11 24.76 15.58 44.23
CA ALA A 11 23.58 14.74 44.47
C ALA A 11 22.32 15.24 43.72
N ILE A 12 22.12 16.56 43.62
CA ILE A 12 20.99 17.16 42.88
C ILE A 12 21.16 16.92 41.36
N VAL A 13 22.37 17.09 40.82
CA VAL A 13 22.66 16.83 39.39
C VAL A 13 22.58 15.34 39.03
N ALA A 14 22.89 14.43 39.97
CA ALA A 14 22.75 12.99 39.74
C ALA A 14 21.29 12.51 39.68
N THR A 15 20.34 13.26 40.27
CA THR A 15 18.90 12.91 40.25
C THR A 15 18.12 13.43 39.04
N SER A 16 18.73 14.27 38.20
CA SER A 16 18.08 14.84 37.01
C SER A 16 18.29 14.03 35.74
N SER A 17 18.58 12.73 35.82
CA SER A 17 18.50 11.85 34.66
C SER A 17 17.04 11.79 34.19
N THR A 18 16.71 12.59 33.18
CA THR A 18 15.42 12.53 32.50
C THR A 18 15.32 11.17 31.82
N PHE A 19 14.71 10.20 32.50
CA PHE A 19 14.33 8.95 31.85
C PHE A 19 13.17 9.26 30.91
N PHE A 20 13.43 9.31 29.61
CA PHE A 20 12.37 9.28 28.63
C PHE A 20 11.75 7.88 28.69
N ALA A 21 10.48 7.79 29.10
CA ALA A 21 9.75 6.54 29.03
C ALA A 21 9.78 6.04 27.57
N GLN A 22 10.20 4.79 27.36
CA GLN A 22 10.25 4.16 26.04
C GLN A 22 8.87 4.04 25.41
N LEU A 23 7.82 3.95 26.25
CA LEU A 23 6.42 3.95 25.87
C LEU A 23 5.64 4.88 26.81
N ARG A 24 4.72 5.67 26.26
CA ARG A 24 3.74 6.44 27.03
C ARG A 24 2.40 5.74 26.95
N SER A 25 1.77 5.53 28.09
CA SER A 25 0.47 4.89 28.24
C SER A 25 -0.55 5.83 28.85
N ASN A 26 -1.83 5.56 28.59
CA ASN A 26 -2.92 6.26 29.26
C ASN A 26 -3.23 5.60 30.61
N GLY A 27 -2.36 5.82 31.60
CA GLY A 27 -2.43 5.22 32.94
C GLY A 27 -1.34 4.18 33.21
N THR A 28 -1.45 3.46 34.32
CA THR A 28 -0.47 2.45 34.75
C THR A 28 -0.46 1.26 33.79
N VAL A 29 0.74 0.83 33.38
CA VAL A 29 0.95 -0.36 32.54
C VAL A 29 1.28 -1.55 33.43
N SER A 30 0.70 -2.72 33.15
CA SER A 30 1.21 -3.98 33.70
C SER A 30 2.57 -4.27 33.07
N ALA A 31 3.60 -4.44 33.88
CA ALA A 31 4.94 -4.73 33.39
C ALA A 31 5.08 -6.15 32.80
N THR A 32 4.05 -7.00 32.90
CA THR A 32 4.09 -8.38 32.42
C THR A 32 2.79 -8.82 31.77
N VAL A 33 2.91 -9.60 30.69
CA VAL A 33 1.86 -10.45 30.12
C VAL A 33 2.41 -11.87 30.14
N ALA A 34 2.39 -12.50 31.32
CA ALA A 34 3.09 -13.76 31.54
C ALA A 34 2.48 -14.91 30.73
N THR A 35 3.35 -15.74 30.15
CA THR A 35 3.00 -16.98 29.43
C THR A 35 1.96 -16.82 28.30
N GLN A 36 1.91 -15.65 27.66
CA GLN A 36 1.08 -15.40 26.47
C GLN A 36 1.96 -15.09 25.25
N SER A 37 1.40 -15.25 24.05
CA SER A 37 2.11 -15.00 22.78
C SER A 37 2.27 -13.52 22.44
N VAL A 38 1.49 -12.62 23.07
CA VAL A 38 1.47 -11.19 22.73
C VAL A 38 2.57 -10.42 23.45
N PHE A 39 3.22 -9.51 22.72
CA PHE A 39 4.24 -8.62 23.29
C PHE A 39 3.64 -7.45 24.07
N LEU A 40 2.51 -6.91 23.61
CA LEU A 40 1.80 -5.80 24.23
C LEU A 40 0.31 -6.08 24.20
N ASP A 41 -0.31 -6.11 25.37
CA ASP A 41 -1.76 -6.23 25.52
C ASP A 41 -2.33 -4.88 25.97
N ALA A 42 -3.08 -4.24 25.08
CA ALA A 42 -3.78 -2.99 25.35
C ALA A 42 -5.24 -3.22 25.79
N SER A 43 -5.69 -4.47 25.94
CA SER A 43 -6.98 -4.79 26.53
C SER A 43 -6.84 -4.71 28.06
N ALA A 44 -7.57 -3.79 28.69
CA ALA A 44 -7.63 -3.73 30.15
C ALA A 44 -8.26 -5.02 30.71
N ASN A 45 -7.92 -5.43 31.93
CA ASN A 45 -8.64 -6.49 32.65
C ASN A 45 -10.12 -6.08 32.78
N GLY A 46 -10.99 -6.64 31.92
CA GLY A 46 -12.42 -6.32 31.84
C GLY A 46 -12.84 -5.36 30.71
N PHE A 47 -11.92 -4.96 29.82
CA PHE A 47 -12.10 -3.93 28.78
C PHE A 47 -12.46 -2.54 29.34
N THR A 48 -11.75 -1.49 28.91
CA THR A 48 -12.09 -0.13 29.33
C THR A 48 -13.45 0.29 28.75
N THR A 49 -14.39 0.66 29.64
CA THR A 49 -15.72 1.16 29.28
C THR A 49 -15.71 2.63 28.86
N SER A 50 -14.58 3.33 29.00
CA SER A 50 -14.45 4.70 28.50
C SER A 50 -14.71 4.73 26.99
N THR A 51 -15.38 5.76 26.49
CA THR A 51 -15.60 5.97 25.05
C THR A 51 -14.37 6.52 24.34
N SER A 52 -13.43 7.14 25.07
CA SER A 52 -12.33 7.92 24.46
C SER A 52 -10.93 7.47 24.93
N ASN A 53 -10.80 6.99 26.16
CA ASN A 53 -9.50 6.70 26.76
C ASN A 53 -8.97 5.31 26.37
N GLY A 54 -7.71 5.25 25.92
CA GLY A 54 -7.02 3.98 25.63
C GLY A 54 -7.54 3.24 24.40
N LYS A 55 -7.96 3.96 23.34
CA LYS A 55 -8.62 3.39 22.16
C LYS A 55 -7.73 3.24 20.92
N GLY A 56 -6.43 3.48 21.04
CA GLY A 56 -5.52 3.35 19.90
C GLY A 56 -4.05 3.41 20.28
N LEU A 57 -3.22 3.12 19.29
CA LEU A 57 -1.77 3.26 19.34
C LEU A 57 -1.35 4.41 18.43
N ALA A 58 -0.58 5.34 18.97
CA ALA A 58 -0.01 6.43 18.20
C ALA A 58 1.33 5.99 17.60
N PHE A 59 1.45 6.07 16.27
CA PHE A 59 2.69 5.79 15.56
C PHE A 59 3.36 7.09 15.11
N PRO A 60 4.70 7.11 14.97
CA PRO A 60 5.41 8.25 14.41
C PRO A 60 4.89 8.62 13.02
N ARG A 61 4.66 9.92 12.79
CA ARG A 61 4.49 10.44 11.44
C ARG A 61 5.86 10.49 10.77
N THR A 62 5.98 9.81 9.64
CA THR A 62 7.21 9.70 8.87
C THR A 62 6.96 10.24 7.48
N ASN A 63 7.90 10.99 6.92
CA ASN A 63 7.90 11.27 5.49
C ASN A 63 8.77 10.23 4.79
N LEU A 64 8.17 9.20 4.19
CA LEU A 64 8.92 8.13 3.52
C LEU A 64 9.67 8.60 2.27
N THR A 65 9.34 9.77 1.70
CA THR A 65 10.06 10.31 0.54
C THR A 65 11.41 10.91 0.91
N THR A 66 11.65 11.18 2.20
CA THR A 66 12.94 11.68 2.72
C THR A 66 13.52 10.79 3.83
N PHE A 67 12.77 9.81 4.32
CA PHE A 67 13.21 8.91 5.37
C PHE A 67 14.35 8.00 4.90
N THR A 68 15.41 7.95 5.69
CA THR A 68 16.48 6.97 5.61
C THR A 68 16.75 6.38 6.99
N PHE A 69 17.11 5.10 7.03
CA PHE A 69 17.53 4.47 8.27
C PHE A 69 18.85 5.09 8.73
N VAL A 70 18.86 5.62 9.96
CA VAL A 70 20.08 6.16 10.59
C VAL A 70 21.14 5.07 10.75
N THR A 71 20.71 3.83 10.99
CA THR A 71 21.58 2.66 11.16
C THR A 71 21.13 1.56 10.19
N PRO A 72 21.53 1.63 8.91
CA PRO A 72 21.07 0.68 7.89
C PRO A 72 21.68 -0.72 8.02
N VAL A 73 22.76 -0.85 8.81
CA VAL A 73 23.36 -2.12 9.22
C VAL A 73 23.25 -2.22 10.74
N THR A 74 22.43 -3.16 11.19
CA THR A 74 22.06 -3.40 12.59
C THR A 74 22.90 -4.54 13.17
N SER A 75 22.51 -5.10 14.32
CA SER A 75 23.19 -6.26 14.91
C SER A 75 22.26 -7.14 15.72
N ALA A 76 22.75 -8.30 16.16
CA ALA A 76 22.01 -9.19 17.06
C ALA A 76 21.61 -8.50 18.39
N LEU A 77 22.34 -7.46 18.81
CA LEU A 77 22.09 -6.73 20.05
C LEU A 77 21.27 -5.46 19.85
N ASN A 78 21.10 -4.99 18.62
CA ASN A 78 20.38 -3.77 18.31
C ASN A 78 19.63 -3.94 16.98
N PHE A 79 18.30 -3.98 17.03
CA PHE A 79 17.42 -4.27 15.89
C PHE A 79 17.82 -5.58 15.16
N PRO A 80 17.74 -6.74 15.82
CA PRO A 80 18.21 -8.03 15.27
C PRO A 80 17.45 -8.47 14.00
N THR A 81 16.24 -7.95 13.80
CA THR A 81 15.41 -8.20 12.62
C THR A 81 15.64 -7.19 11.49
N ALA A 82 16.65 -6.32 11.61
CA ALA A 82 16.94 -5.25 10.65
C ALA A 82 15.68 -4.43 10.28
N TYR A 83 14.93 -4.05 11.32
CA TYR A 83 13.67 -3.30 11.26
C TYR A 83 12.48 -4.04 10.63
N ASP A 84 12.57 -5.35 10.35
CA ASP A 84 11.42 -6.12 9.89
C ASP A 84 10.25 -6.00 10.89
N GLY A 85 9.08 -5.65 10.37
CA GLY A 85 7.87 -5.37 11.14
C GLY A 85 7.76 -3.94 11.70
N MET A 86 8.70 -3.03 11.44
CA MET A 86 8.61 -1.62 11.87
C MET A 86 7.41 -0.94 11.21
N ILE A 87 6.50 -0.37 12.01
CA ILE A 87 5.29 0.31 11.52
C ILE A 87 5.45 1.84 11.62
N VAL A 88 5.05 2.55 10.57
CA VAL A 88 4.99 4.02 10.51
C VAL A 88 3.71 4.51 9.86
N TYR A 89 3.32 5.75 10.15
CA TYR A 89 2.33 6.46 9.34
C TYR A 89 3.05 7.40 8.37
N ASN A 90 2.99 7.11 7.06
CA ASN A 90 3.54 7.96 6.02
C ASN A 90 2.68 9.21 5.80
N SER A 91 3.27 10.40 5.93
CA SER A 91 2.57 11.68 5.78
C SER A 91 2.55 12.24 4.37
N THR A 92 3.34 11.69 3.44
CA THR A 92 3.58 12.29 2.12
C THR A 92 3.66 11.22 1.04
N ALA A 93 2.87 11.36 -0.02
CA ALA A 93 2.96 10.50 -1.19
C ALA A 93 4.17 10.89 -2.07
N GLY A 94 4.77 9.93 -2.77
CA GLY A 94 5.90 10.14 -3.67
C GLY A 94 6.79 8.91 -3.79
N THR A 95 8.05 9.11 -4.12
CA THR A 95 9.05 8.03 -4.23
C THR A 95 10.00 8.07 -3.04
N THR A 96 10.32 6.92 -2.45
CA THR A 96 11.34 6.81 -1.39
C THR A 96 12.73 7.17 -1.93
N PRO A 97 13.68 7.59 -1.08
CA PRO A 97 15.07 7.80 -1.50
C PRO A 97 15.63 6.60 -2.26
N ALA A 98 16.52 6.84 -3.23
CA ALA A 98 17.13 5.79 -4.03
C ALA A 98 18.01 4.84 -3.21
N THR A 99 18.53 5.30 -2.07
CA THR A 99 19.36 4.51 -1.14
C THR A 99 18.97 4.82 0.31
N GLY A 100 19.27 3.91 1.22
CA GLY A 100 19.09 4.12 2.67
C GLY A 100 17.66 3.99 3.18
N SER A 101 16.67 3.71 2.33
CA SER A 101 15.27 3.47 2.68
C SER A 101 14.84 2.06 2.27
N GLY A 102 15.66 1.08 2.63
CA GLY A 102 15.58 -0.27 2.10
C GLY A 102 16.08 -0.35 0.65
N ILE A 103 15.35 -1.08 -0.20
CA ILE A 103 15.65 -1.20 -1.64
C ILE A 103 15.57 0.14 -2.41
N GLY A 104 14.94 1.16 -1.82
CA GLY A 104 14.80 2.49 -2.42
C GLY A 104 13.90 2.53 -3.66
N GLY A 105 13.65 3.74 -4.17
CA GLY A 105 12.88 3.95 -5.41
C GLY A 105 11.42 3.50 -5.40
N GLN A 106 10.84 3.22 -4.23
CA GLN A 106 9.48 2.72 -4.10
C GLN A 106 8.45 3.85 -4.16
N THR A 107 7.39 3.67 -4.93
CA THR A 107 6.24 4.58 -4.91
C THR A 107 5.39 4.30 -3.67
N VAL A 108 5.18 5.33 -2.85
CA VAL A 108 4.41 5.27 -1.61
C VAL A 108 3.32 6.35 -1.59
N GLY A 109 2.14 6.01 -1.11
CA GLY A 109 1.04 6.94 -0.77
C GLY A 109 1.02 7.32 0.71
N ILE A 110 0.12 8.23 1.10
CA ILE A 110 -0.17 8.56 2.52
C ILE A 110 -0.89 7.38 3.18
N GLY A 111 -0.49 6.99 4.40
CA GLY A 111 -1.13 5.91 5.14
C GLY A 111 -0.17 5.12 6.04
N PHE A 112 -0.65 4.04 6.64
CA PHE A 112 0.20 3.15 7.43
C PHE A 112 1.05 2.27 6.53
N TYR A 113 2.32 2.07 6.90
CA TYR A 113 3.25 1.15 6.27
C TYR A 113 3.92 0.30 7.34
N TYR A 114 4.31 -0.91 6.96
CA TYR A 114 5.30 -1.68 7.67
C TYR A 114 6.52 -1.92 6.80
N PHE A 115 7.69 -2.00 7.41
CA PHE A 115 8.92 -2.40 6.75
C PHE A 115 9.00 -3.93 6.70
N SER A 116 9.00 -4.51 5.50
CA SER A 116 9.14 -5.95 5.28
C SER A 116 10.58 -6.27 4.90
N ASN A 117 11.24 -7.04 5.75
CA ASN A 117 12.61 -7.51 5.55
C ASN A 117 12.80 -8.92 6.15
N PRO A 118 12.00 -9.92 5.72
CA PRO A 118 11.94 -11.24 6.37
C PRO A 118 13.23 -12.05 6.19
N THR A 119 14.04 -11.73 5.18
CA THR A 119 15.33 -12.37 4.90
C THR A 119 16.40 -11.30 4.64
N PRO A 120 16.84 -10.57 5.69
CA PRO A 120 17.82 -9.49 5.56
C PRO A 120 19.08 -9.99 4.83
N THR A 121 19.37 -9.42 3.67
CA THR A 121 20.50 -9.79 2.84
C THR A 121 21.27 -8.55 2.42
N PRO A 122 22.51 -8.35 2.91
CA PRO A 122 23.23 -9.19 3.89
C PRO A 122 22.56 -9.20 5.27
N ALA A 123 22.91 -10.18 6.11
CA ALA A 123 22.34 -10.33 7.45
C ALA A 123 22.46 -9.02 8.25
N PHE A 124 21.44 -8.72 9.05
CA PHE A 124 21.33 -7.48 9.83
C PHE A 124 21.31 -6.19 8.98
N SER A 125 20.97 -6.24 7.70
CA SER A 125 20.86 -5.04 6.86
C SER A 125 19.41 -4.73 6.49
N SER A 126 19.05 -3.44 6.50
CA SER A 126 17.79 -3.00 5.92
C SER A 126 17.81 -2.96 4.40
N ALA A 127 18.96 -3.11 3.73
CA ALA A 127 19.12 -2.86 2.29
C ALA A 127 18.20 -3.69 1.38
N SER A 128 17.85 -4.92 1.76
CA SER A 128 16.93 -5.79 1.03
C SER A 128 15.45 -5.58 1.35
N GLY A 129 15.14 -4.76 2.37
CA GLY A 129 13.78 -4.57 2.84
C GLY A 129 12.99 -3.54 2.04
N GLN A 130 11.67 -3.61 2.13
CA GLN A 130 10.74 -2.78 1.38
C GLN A 130 9.59 -2.25 2.24
N TRP A 131 9.02 -1.11 1.86
CA TRP A 131 7.89 -0.50 2.54
C TRP A 131 6.59 -1.02 1.94
N LEU A 132 5.81 -1.74 2.74
CA LEU A 132 4.51 -2.28 2.31
C LEU A 132 3.37 -1.57 3.05
N PRO A 133 2.29 -1.18 2.35
CA PRO A 133 1.16 -0.54 3.00
C PRO A 133 0.48 -1.51 3.96
N LEU A 134 0.20 -1.05 5.18
CA LEU A 134 -0.53 -1.80 6.20
C LEU A 134 -2.03 -1.55 5.98
N GLY A 135 -2.67 -2.50 5.29
CA GLY A 135 -3.96 -2.29 4.66
C GLY A 135 -3.76 -1.59 3.31
N GLY A 136 -3.52 -2.37 2.26
CA GLY A 136 -3.35 -1.83 0.91
C GLY A 136 -4.49 -0.89 0.53
N SER A 137 -4.21 0.13 -0.29
CA SER A 137 -5.30 0.84 -0.96
C SER A 137 -6.05 -0.18 -1.81
N GLY A 138 -7.19 -0.67 -1.32
CA GLY A 138 -8.09 -1.54 -2.09
C GLY A 138 -8.69 -0.83 -3.32
N LYS A 139 -8.32 0.42 -3.55
CA LYS A 139 -8.68 1.22 -4.73
C LYS A 139 -7.53 1.17 -5.73
N GLU A 140 -7.85 0.69 -6.92
CA GLU A 140 -7.07 0.85 -8.14
C GLU A 140 -7.66 1.99 -8.98
N ASN A 141 -6.81 2.70 -9.71
CA ASN A 141 -7.24 3.76 -10.62
C ASN A 141 -6.86 3.33 -12.04
N ILE A 142 -7.85 2.96 -12.85
CA ILE A 142 -7.61 2.51 -14.22
C ILE A 142 -7.31 3.71 -15.12
N LEU A 143 -6.11 3.73 -15.70
CA LEU A 143 -5.58 4.81 -16.53
C LEU A 143 -5.59 4.45 -18.02
N THR A 144 -5.29 5.44 -18.87
CA THR A 144 -5.05 5.21 -20.31
C THR A 144 -3.74 4.50 -20.60
N THR A 145 -2.89 4.37 -19.57
CA THR A 145 -1.75 3.47 -19.51
C THR A 145 -2.13 2.23 -18.71
N GLU A 146 -1.40 1.13 -18.89
CA GLU A 146 -1.58 -0.07 -18.10
C GLU A 146 -1.57 0.22 -16.58
N THR A 147 -2.56 -0.35 -15.89
CA THR A 147 -2.70 -0.34 -14.44
C THR A 147 -2.68 -1.77 -13.94
N VAL A 148 -1.84 -2.07 -12.95
CA VAL A 148 -1.86 -3.37 -12.25
C VAL A 148 -3.06 -3.38 -11.30
N THR A 149 -3.97 -4.33 -11.46
CA THR A 149 -5.18 -4.44 -10.60
C THR A 149 -4.89 -5.18 -9.29
N ASN A 150 -5.79 -5.08 -8.33
CA ASN A 150 -5.76 -5.85 -7.08
C ASN A 150 -6.32 -7.27 -7.23
N ARG A 151 -6.55 -7.74 -8.47
CA ARG A 151 -7.15 -9.05 -8.76
C ARG A 151 -6.18 -9.95 -9.49
N GLN A 152 -6.29 -11.23 -9.20
CA GLN A 152 -5.61 -12.30 -9.91
C GLN A 152 -6.62 -13.39 -10.26
N VAL A 153 -6.37 -14.12 -11.35
CA VAL A 153 -7.12 -15.33 -11.69
C VAL A 153 -6.12 -16.46 -11.88
N ASN A 154 -6.26 -17.52 -11.08
CA ASN A 154 -5.34 -18.67 -11.11
C ASN A 154 -3.85 -18.26 -11.05
N ASN A 155 -3.51 -17.38 -10.09
CA ASN A 155 -2.18 -16.79 -9.87
C ASN A 155 -1.64 -15.92 -11.02
N ALA A 156 -2.42 -15.67 -12.07
CA ALA A 156 -2.08 -14.72 -13.12
C ALA A 156 -2.59 -13.32 -12.77
N GLN A 157 -1.73 -12.32 -12.94
CA GLN A 157 -2.03 -10.92 -12.66
C GLN A 157 -3.02 -10.38 -13.68
N ILE A 158 -4.09 -9.72 -13.22
CA ILE A 158 -5.00 -8.98 -14.11
C ILE A 158 -4.53 -7.52 -14.20
N TYR A 159 -4.44 -7.02 -15.43
CA TYR A 159 -4.13 -5.64 -15.76
C TYR A 159 -5.38 -4.94 -16.28
N GLY A 160 -5.44 -3.62 -16.13
CA GLY A 160 -6.54 -2.79 -16.61
C GLY A 160 -6.04 -1.60 -17.40
N ILE A 161 -6.79 -1.21 -18.43
CA ILE A 161 -6.57 0.01 -19.20
C ILE A 161 -7.92 0.62 -19.57
N LYS A 162 -8.02 1.94 -19.61
CA LYS A 162 -9.18 2.64 -20.17
C LYS A 162 -8.85 3.29 -21.51
N GLY A 163 -9.85 3.41 -22.35
CA GLY A 163 -9.72 4.09 -23.63
C GLY A 163 -11.08 4.44 -24.20
N THR A 164 -11.09 4.77 -25.49
CA THR A 164 -12.31 5.05 -26.25
C THR A 164 -12.30 4.33 -27.59
N PHE A 165 -13.49 4.09 -28.14
CA PHE A 165 -13.66 3.68 -29.54
C PHE A 165 -14.86 4.39 -30.17
N ALA A 166 -14.87 4.45 -31.50
CA ALA A 166 -15.99 5.01 -32.27
C ALA A 166 -16.83 3.88 -32.89
N ALA A 167 -18.15 4.01 -32.81
CA ALA A 167 -19.09 3.22 -33.60
C ALA A 167 -19.68 4.11 -34.70
N ASN A 168 -19.90 3.56 -35.89
CA ASN A 168 -20.42 4.31 -37.04
C ASN A 168 -21.96 4.27 -37.18
N GLY A 169 -22.65 3.46 -36.37
CA GLY A 169 -24.10 3.29 -36.45
C GLY A 169 -24.59 2.33 -37.54
N THR A 170 -23.70 1.69 -38.30
CA THR A 170 -24.07 0.82 -39.44
C THR A 170 -23.45 -0.57 -39.38
N THR A 171 -22.34 -0.75 -38.67
CA THR A 171 -21.64 -2.04 -38.52
C THR A 171 -21.46 -2.42 -37.06
N THR A 172 -21.33 -3.72 -36.79
CA THR A 172 -20.96 -4.25 -35.47
C THR A 172 -19.45 -4.27 -35.25
N ALA A 173 -18.65 -4.08 -36.31
CA ALA A 173 -17.21 -4.01 -36.25
C ALA A 173 -16.74 -2.66 -35.68
N VAL A 174 -15.84 -2.72 -34.70
CA VAL A 174 -15.13 -1.58 -34.10
C VAL A 174 -13.66 -1.96 -33.85
N THR A 175 -12.84 -0.99 -33.45
CA THR A 175 -11.44 -1.22 -33.09
C THR A 175 -11.20 -0.77 -31.65
N ILE A 176 -10.73 -1.69 -30.81
CA ILE A 176 -10.33 -1.45 -29.43
C ILE A 176 -8.86 -1.87 -29.33
N PRO A 177 -7.91 -0.92 -29.25
CA PRO A 177 -6.48 -1.22 -29.31
C PRO A 177 -6.06 -2.32 -28.33
N ALA A 178 -5.37 -3.34 -28.85
CA ALA A 178 -4.81 -4.42 -28.05
C ALA A 178 -3.65 -3.89 -27.18
N PRO A 179 -3.71 -4.06 -25.84
CA PRO A 179 -2.60 -3.69 -24.97
C PRO A 179 -1.37 -4.53 -25.28
N ALA A 180 -0.18 -3.94 -25.19
CA ALA A 180 1.07 -4.64 -25.50
C ALA A 180 1.25 -5.89 -24.61
N GLY A 181 1.45 -7.06 -25.22
CA GLY A 181 1.66 -8.32 -24.51
C GLY A 181 0.40 -9.00 -23.98
N ILE A 182 -0.80 -8.52 -24.36
CA ILE A 182 -2.05 -9.19 -23.99
C ILE A 182 -2.08 -10.65 -24.50
N THR A 183 -2.39 -11.58 -23.63
CA THR A 183 -2.60 -13.01 -23.98
C THR A 183 -4.08 -13.37 -24.00
N ALA A 184 -4.88 -12.77 -23.13
CA ALA A 184 -6.33 -12.95 -23.10
C ALA A 184 -7.05 -11.72 -22.55
N MET A 185 -8.24 -11.44 -23.08
CA MET A 185 -9.18 -10.50 -22.46
C MET A 185 -9.86 -11.19 -21.27
N TYR A 186 -9.71 -10.61 -20.08
CA TYR A 186 -10.39 -11.06 -18.87
C TYR A 186 -11.81 -10.49 -18.79
N GLY A 187 -12.00 -9.24 -19.19
CA GLY A 187 -13.30 -8.59 -19.22
C GLY A 187 -13.25 -7.21 -19.84
N ILE A 188 -14.41 -6.66 -20.18
CA ILE A 188 -14.53 -5.29 -20.66
C ILE A 188 -15.81 -4.66 -20.13
N THR A 189 -15.75 -3.40 -19.72
CA THR A 189 -16.94 -2.57 -19.45
C THR A 189 -16.91 -1.38 -20.38
N ILE A 190 -18.00 -1.19 -21.12
CA ILE A 190 -18.19 -0.11 -22.08
C ILE A 190 -19.21 0.85 -21.50
N TYR A 191 -18.96 2.15 -21.61
CA TYR A 191 -19.79 3.22 -21.09
C TYR A 191 -20.23 4.16 -22.21
N LYS A 192 -21.37 4.82 -22.03
CA LYS A 192 -21.72 5.98 -22.84
C LYS A 192 -20.72 7.10 -22.54
N ALA A 193 -20.11 7.67 -23.58
CA ALA A 193 -19.02 8.63 -23.44
C ALA A 193 -19.34 9.76 -22.45
N GLY A 194 -18.42 10.00 -21.51
CA GLY A 194 -18.48 11.11 -20.55
C GLY A 194 -19.56 11.00 -19.48
N THR A 195 -20.34 9.91 -19.44
CA THR A 195 -21.45 9.76 -18.47
C THR A 195 -21.17 8.77 -17.34
N ASN A 196 -20.13 7.95 -17.44
CA ASN A 196 -19.88 6.79 -16.58
C ASN A 196 -21.07 5.80 -16.48
N THR A 197 -22.06 5.91 -17.38
CA THR A 197 -23.19 4.98 -17.45
C THR A 197 -22.77 3.77 -18.25
N VAL A 198 -22.84 2.58 -17.64
CA VAL A 198 -22.54 1.32 -18.32
C VAL A 198 -23.49 1.12 -19.49
N TYR A 199 -22.92 0.90 -20.67
CA TYR A 199 -23.62 0.57 -21.90
C TYR A 199 -23.58 -0.94 -22.19
N SER A 200 -22.43 -1.58 -21.98
CA SER A 200 -22.25 -3.04 -22.14
C SER A 200 -21.14 -3.55 -21.22
N ARG A 201 -21.13 -4.86 -20.95
CA ARG A 201 -20.06 -5.54 -20.19
C ARG A 201 -19.39 -6.67 -20.98
N GLY A 202 -19.50 -6.63 -22.30
CA GLY A 202 -18.96 -7.66 -23.17
C GLY A 202 -18.86 -7.22 -24.62
N LEU A 203 -18.21 -8.08 -25.39
CA LEU A 203 -18.10 -8.06 -26.84
C LEU A 203 -18.58 -9.42 -27.36
N TYR A 204 -19.05 -9.46 -28.60
CA TYR A 204 -19.31 -10.72 -29.30
C TYR A 204 -17.99 -11.45 -29.58
N SER A 205 -16.98 -10.71 -30.03
CA SER A 205 -15.62 -11.22 -30.23
C SER A 205 -14.58 -10.11 -30.06
N TYR A 206 -13.35 -10.50 -29.73
CA TYR A 206 -12.19 -9.62 -29.61
C TYR A 206 -10.93 -10.35 -30.06
N ASP A 207 -10.18 -9.74 -30.97
CA ASP A 207 -8.89 -10.24 -31.45
C ASP A 207 -7.76 -9.53 -30.69
N THR A 208 -7.02 -10.28 -29.88
CA THR A 208 -5.91 -9.78 -29.06
C THR A 208 -4.67 -9.39 -29.87
N SER A 209 -4.57 -9.80 -31.13
CA SER A 209 -3.43 -9.48 -32.00
C SER A 209 -3.61 -8.16 -32.74
N THR A 210 -4.85 -7.84 -33.16
CA THR A 210 -5.16 -6.67 -33.98
C THR A 210 -5.98 -5.60 -33.26
N GLY A 211 -6.66 -5.95 -32.16
CA GLY A 211 -7.65 -5.10 -31.52
C GLY A 211 -8.98 -5.00 -32.29
N ALA A 212 -9.18 -5.83 -33.32
CA ALA A 212 -10.46 -5.92 -33.99
C ALA A 212 -11.52 -6.49 -33.03
N ALA A 213 -12.68 -5.84 -32.96
CA ALA A 213 -13.73 -6.19 -32.02
C ALA A 213 -15.11 -6.18 -32.69
N VAL A 214 -16.01 -7.02 -32.20
CA VAL A 214 -17.43 -7.02 -32.60
C VAL A 214 -18.28 -6.69 -31.38
N THR A 215 -19.07 -5.63 -31.48
CA THR A 215 -19.96 -5.18 -30.40
C THR A 215 -21.12 -6.15 -30.19
N GLY A 216 -21.49 -6.39 -28.93
CA GLY A 216 -22.58 -7.32 -28.57
C GLY A 216 -22.25 -8.19 -27.37
N SER A 217 -22.93 -9.33 -27.27
CA SER A 217 -22.66 -10.41 -26.30
C SER A 217 -22.34 -11.70 -27.06
N PRO A 218 -21.77 -12.74 -26.41
CA PRO A 218 -21.36 -13.97 -27.11
C PRO A 218 -22.46 -14.65 -27.96
N SER A 219 -23.73 -14.38 -27.69
CA SER A 219 -24.88 -14.92 -28.41
C SER A 219 -25.49 -13.98 -29.45
N MET A 220 -25.11 -12.69 -29.48
CA MET A 220 -25.69 -11.72 -30.42
C MET A 220 -24.77 -10.51 -30.64
N SER A 221 -24.43 -10.24 -31.89
CA SER A 221 -23.79 -8.98 -32.28
C SER A 221 -24.82 -7.84 -32.35
N VAL A 222 -24.45 -6.63 -31.93
CA VAL A 222 -25.36 -5.47 -31.88
C VAL A 222 -24.68 -4.27 -32.51
N VAL A 223 -25.34 -3.62 -33.48
CA VAL A 223 -24.84 -2.35 -34.05
C VAL A 223 -25.07 -1.24 -33.03
N TYR A 224 -23.99 -0.64 -32.55
CA TYR A 224 -24.09 0.48 -31.61
C TYR A 224 -24.42 1.76 -32.39
N PRO A 225 -25.26 2.66 -31.83
CA PRO A 225 -25.51 3.97 -32.42
C PRO A 225 -24.20 4.72 -32.69
N ASN A 226 -24.20 5.53 -33.76
CA ASN A 226 -23.05 6.36 -34.11
C ASN A 226 -22.65 7.24 -32.92
N GLY A 227 -21.37 7.15 -32.53
CA GLY A 227 -20.84 7.88 -31.40
C GLY A 227 -19.52 7.33 -30.86
N THR A 228 -19.00 8.02 -29.87
CA THR A 228 -17.83 7.58 -29.09
C THR A 228 -18.30 6.88 -27.82
N TYR A 229 -17.57 5.85 -27.42
CA TYR A 229 -17.81 5.09 -26.20
C TYR A 229 -16.51 5.01 -25.40
N ASP A 230 -16.61 5.14 -24.08
CA ASP A 230 -15.48 4.88 -23.18
C ASP A 230 -15.46 3.40 -22.84
N TYR A 231 -14.29 2.83 -22.59
CA TYR A 231 -14.18 1.47 -22.09
C TYR A 231 -13.12 1.33 -20.99
N VAL A 232 -13.29 0.29 -20.18
CA VAL A 232 -12.27 -0.30 -19.32
C VAL A 232 -12.07 -1.73 -19.79
N LEU A 233 -10.87 -2.05 -20.28
CA LEU A 233 -10.46 -3.39 -20.71
C LEU A 233 -9.57 -3.98 -19.62
N GLU A 234 -9.93 -5.18 -19.15
CA GLU A 234 -9.19 -5.95 -18.18
C GLU A 234 -8.62 -7.20 -18.85
N TYR A 235 -7.36 -7.52 -18.60
CA TYR A 235 -6.64 -8.51 -19.40
C TYR A 235 -5.48 -9.20 -18.68
N LEU A 236 -5.04 -10.30 -19.27
CA LEU A 236 -3.90 -11.12 -18.84
C LEU A 236 -2.70 -10.88 -19.76
N LYS A 237 -1.51 -11.10 -19.23
CA LYS A 237 -0.22 -11.09 -19.95
C LYS A 237 0.54 -12.38 -19.65
#